data_AF-A0A7W7DWH6-F1
#
_entry.id   AF-A0A7W7DWH6-F1
#
_cell.length_a   1.000
_cell.length_b   1.000
_cell.length_c   1.000
_cell.angle_alpha   90.00
_cell.angle_beta   90.00
_cell.angle_gamma   90.00
#
_symmetry.space_group_name_H-M   'P 1'
#
loop_
_entity.id
_entity.type
_entity.pdbx_description
1 polymer ?
#
loop_
_entity_poly.entity_id
_entity_poly.type
_entity_poly.pdbx_seq_one_letter_code
_entity_poly.pdbx_strand_id
1 'polypeptide(L)'
;MASPQAHHPDVPPGQLHPEVRRGRSRLLNITVVTGLFSTLAITGMTVLHQDQDLVRGILEARSWGVDEVTDREVAAMTTGSGDVVLAALGSIALTAAIWFGVHRLWRLARWAAVVIAVLCLLTAAFWSVDGGQLMWHGGGLGVAVLAAVCAMGTSCAVWLLVAFNRLVRDAFDR
;
A
#
# COMPACT_ATOMS: atom_id res chain seq x y z
N MET A 1 39.11 31.88 -12.57
CA MET A 1 39.06 31.45 -11.16
C MET A 1 38.32 30.12 -11.12
N ALA A 2 39.05 29.01 -11.09
CA ALA A 2 38.48 27.67 -11.05
C ALA A 2 38.07 27.34 -9.60
N SER A 3 36.83 26.91 -9.41
CA SER A 3 36.36 26.34 -8.14
C SER A 3 37.03 24.97 -7.96
N PRO A 4 37.67 24.69 -6.82
CA PRO A 4 38.29 23.39 -6.59
C PRO A 4 37.20 22.33 -6.47
N GLN A 5 37.21 21.36 -7.41
CA GLN A 5 36.44 20.14 -7.30
C GLN A 5 36.85 19.44 -6.00
N ALA A 6 35.92 19.34 -5.05
CA ALA A 6 36.09 18.51 -3.87
C ALA A 6 36.25 17.06 -4.34
N HIS A 7 37.49 16.60 -4.33
CA HIS A 7 37.87 15.21 -4.51
C HIS A 7 37.30 14.44 -3.31
N HIS A 8 36.15 13.77 -3.47
CA HIS A 8 35.66 12.84 -2.46
C HIS A 8 36.50 11.56 -2.54
N PRO A 9 37.30 11.25 -1.50
CA PRO A 9 38.15 10.07 -1.51
C PRO A 9 37.33 8.82 -1.17
N ASP A 10 37.77 7.68 -1.72
CA ASP A 10 37.61 6.34 -1.16
C ASP A 10 36.21 5.70 -1.14
N VAL A 11 35.64 5.44 -2.32
CA VAL A 11 34.66 4.34 -2.45
C VAL A 11 35.33 3.17 -3.18
N PRO A 12 35.57 2.02 -2.51
CA PRO A 12 36.17 0.84 -3.15
C PRO A 12 35.35 0.38 -4.37
N PRO A 13 35.99 -0.13 -5.43
CA PRO A 13 35.27 -0.67 -6.58
C PRO A 13 34.33 -1.80 -6.11
N GLY A 14 33.03 -1.63 -6.37
CA GLY A 14 31.96 -2.55 -5.93
C GLY A 14 31.14 -2.07 -4.72
N GLN A 15 31.52 -0.97 -4.06
CA GLN A 15 30.68 -0.36 -3.02
C GLN A 15 29.78 0.73 -3.59
N LEU A 16 28.49 0.66 -3.28
CA LEU A 16 27.52 1.71 -3.62
C LEU A 16 27.84 2.96 -2.81
N HIS A 17 27.83 4.13 -3.47
CA HIS A 17 28.01 5.42 -2.81
C HIS A 17 27.08 5.52 -1.58
N PRO A 18 27.55 6.04 -0.42
CA PRO A 18 26.79 6.00 0.83
C PRO A 18 25.38 6.59 0.73
N GLU A 19 25.19 7.60 -0.11
CA GLU A 19 23.88 8.20 -0.41
C GLU A 19 22.93 7.25 -1.15
N VAL A 20 23.44 6.47 -2.11
CA VAL A 20 22.71 5.42 -2.84
C VAL A 20 22.29 4.31 -1.89
N ARG A 21 23.20 3.87 -1.00
CA ARG A 21 22.91 2.84 0.00
C ARG A 21 21.81 3.29 0.97
N ARG A 22 21.83 4.56 1.38
CA ARG A 22 20.81 5.17 2.25
C ARG A 22 19.46 5.28 1.55
N GLY A 23 19.44 5.69 0.28
CA GLY A 23 18.23 5.74 -0.55
C GLY A 23 17.58 4.38 -0.73
N ARG A 24 18.38 3.35 -1.08
CA ARG A 24 17.92 1.97 -1.20
C ARG A 24 17.38 1.39 0.11
N SER A 25 18.09 1.59 1.23
CA SER A 25 17.64 1.12 2.54
C SER A 25 16.33 1.79 2.96
N ARG A 26 16.17 3.10 2.74
CA ARG A 26 14.91 3.81 2.98
C ARG A 26 13.77 3.24 2.16
N LEU A 27 14.00 3.01 0.86
CA LEU A 27 12.98 2.46 -0.03
C LEU A 27 12.57 1.03 0.38
N LEU A 28 13.51 0.17 0.77
CA LEU A 28 13.22 -1.17 1.27
C LEU A 28 12.40 -1.12 2.58
N ASN A 29 12.78 -0.25 3.52
CA ASN A 29 12.04 -0.09 4.78
C ASN A 29 10.62 0.42 4.53
N ILE A 30 10.45 1.44 3.67
CA ILE A 30 9.13 1.97 3.33
C ILE A 30 8.29 0.91 2.59
N THR A 31 8.91 0.06 1.77
CA THR A 31 8.22 -1.06 1.11
C THR A 31 7.63 -2.02 2.14
N VAL A 32 8.41 -2.40 3.17
CA VAL A 32 7.93 -3.28 4.25
C VAL A 32 6.80 -2.62 5.04
N VAL A 33 6.96 -1.34 5.41
CA VAL A 33 5.93 -0.58 6.13
C VAL A 33 4.63 -0.47 5.32
N THR A 34 4.76 -0.16 4.03
CA THR A 34 3.61 -0.05 3.11
C THR A 34 2.92 -1.40 2.97
N GLY A 35 3.68 -2.48 2.81
CA GLY A 35 3.14 -3.84 2.72
C GLY A 35 2.45 -4.31 3.99
N LEU A 36 2.98 -3.94 5.17
CA LEU A 36 2.36 -4.23 6.46
C LEU A 36 0.99 -3.54 6.56
N PHE A 37 0.94 -2.22 6.34
CA PHE A 37 -0.33 -1.49 6.40
C PHE A 37 -1.30 -1.94 5.31
N SER A 38 -0.82 -2.26 4.11
CA SER A 38 -1.66 -2.81 3.05
C SER A 38 -2.26 -4.16 3.45
N THR A 39 -1.45 -5.04 4.05
CA THR A 39 -1.92 -6.34 4.53
C THR A 39 -2.97 -6.18 5.63
N LEU A 40 -2.72 -5.32 6.61
CA LEU A 40 -3.67 -5.05 7.69
C LEU A 40 -4.97 -4.43 7.17
N ALA A 41 -4.89 -3.45 6.27
CA ALA A 41 -6.05 -2.80 5.69
C ALA A 41 -6.89 -3.78 4.86
N ILE A 42 -6.26 -4.52 3.93
CA ILE A 42 -6.96 -5.47 3.06
C ILE A 42 -7.56 -6.60 3.90
N THR A 43 -6.78 -7.23 4.77
CA THR A 43 -7.27 -8.34 5.61
C THR A 43 -8.37 -7.87 6.54
N GLY A 44 -8.21 -6.70 7.16
CA GLY A 44 -9.21 -6.10 8.05
C GLY A 44 -10.52 -5.79 7.32
N MET A 45 -10.44 -5.21 6.12
CA MET A 45 -11.63 -5.00 5.28
C MET A 45 -12.28 -6.32 4.87
N THR A 46 -11.50 -7.34 4.49
CA THR A 46 -12.02 -8.66 4.19
C THR A 46 -12.69 -9.31 5.40
N VAL A 47 -12.21 -9.08 6.62
CA VAL A 47 -12.89 -9.55 7.85
C VAL A 47 -14.18 -8.78 8.10
N LEU A 48 -14.16 -7.46 7.97
CA LEU A 48 -15.36 -6.63 8.19
C LEU A 48 -16.47 -6.95 7.18
N HIS A 49 -16.11 -7.27 5.93
CA HIS A 49 -17.07 -7.69 4.91
C HIS A 49 -17.69 -9.07 5.15
N GLN A 50 -17.33 -9.79 6.21
CA GLN A 50 -18.05 -11.01 6.61
C GLN A 50 -19.38 -10.67 7.30
N ASP A 51 -19.50 -9.46 7.84
CA ASP A 51 -20.71 -8.96 8.46
C ASP A 51 -21.65 -8.37 7.39
N GLN A 52 -22.79 -9.02 7.19
CA GLN A 52 -23.78 -8.63 6.19
C GLN A 52 -24.45 -7.29 6.51
N ASP A 53 -24.59 -6.92 7.78
CA ASP A 53 -25.22 -5.65 8.17
C ASP A 53 -24.29 -4.48 7.86
N LEU A 54 -22.99 -4.67 8.09
CA LEU A 54 -21.96 -3.70 7.68
C LEU A 54 -21.92 -3.56 6.16
N VAL A 55 -21.91 -4.67 5.41
CA VAL A 55 -21.89 -4.65 3.94
C VAL A 55 -23.14 -3.96 3.38
N ARG A 56 -24.32 -4.26 3.93
CA ARG A 56 -25.56 -3.59 3.53
C ARG A 56 -25.49 -2.08 3.81
N GLY A 57 -25.04 -1.67 5.00
CA GLY A 57 -24.89 -0.24 5.32
C GLY A 57 -23.92 0.49 4.39
N ILE A 58 -22.83 -0.16 3.95
CA ILE A 58 -21.92 0.39 2.93
C ILE A 58 -22.62 0.54 1.58
N LEU A 59 -23.34 -0.48 1.12
CA LEU A 59 -24.04 -0.44 -0.15
C LEU A 59 -25.14 0.63 -0.15
N GLU A 60 -25.90 0.74 0.94
CA GLU A 60 -26.94 1.76 1.11
C GLU A 60 -26.33 3.16 1.07
N ALA A 61 -25.21 3.39 1.78
CA ALA A 61 -24.50 4.66 1.75
C ALA A 61 -24.01 5.03 0.32
N ARG A 62 -23.58 4.03 -0.45
CA ARG A 62 -23.11 4.21 -1.83
C ARG A 62 -24.21 4.33 -2.88
N SER A 63 -25.42 3.87 -2.56
CA SER A 63 -26.61 4.02 -3.43
C SER A 63 -27.13 5.45 -3.48
N TRP A 64 -26.67 6.32 -2.57
CA TRP A 64 -27.18 7.69 -2.38
C TRP A 64 -28.70 7.74 -2.16
N GLY A 65 -29.31 6.65 -1.70
CA GLY A 65 -30.75 6.53 -1.49
C GLY A 65 -31.57 6.41 -2.78
N VAL A 66 -30.93 6.15 -3.92
CA VAL A 66 -31.59 6.05 -5.23
C VAL A 66 -32.10 4.62 -5.49
N ASP A 67 -31.35 3.62 -5.05
CA ASP A 67 -31.62 2.21 -5.30
C ASP A 67 -31.77 1.42 -3.99
N GLU A 68 -32.73 0.50 -3.95
CA GLU A 68 -32.89 -0.43 -2.85
C GLU A 68 -31.83 -1.54 -2.95
N VAL A 69 -31.06 -1.73 -1.87
CA VAL A 69 -29.98 -2.72 -1.83
C VAL A 69 -30.56 -4.12 -1.70
N THR A 70 -30.24 -4.98 -2.65
CA THR A 70 -30.75 -6.36 -2.68
C THR A 70 -29.85 -7.33 -1.91
N ASP A 71 -30.44 -8.40 -1.38
CA ASP A 71 -29.69 -9.48 -0.70
C ASP A 71 -28.64 -10.13 -1.59
N ARG A 72 -28.87 -10.13 -2.92
CA ARG A 72 -27.92 -10.64 -3.90
C ARG A 72 -26.66 -9.77 -3.97
N GLU A 73 -26.80 -8.45 -3.89
CA GLU A 73 -25.67 -7.51 -3.90
C GLU A 73 -24.89 -7.59 -2.59
N VAL A 74 -25.59 -7.71 -1.46
CA VAL A 74 -24.96 -7.97 -0.16
C VAL A 74 -24.15 -9.27 -0.23
N ALA A 75 -24.76 -10.38 -0.65
CA ALA A 75 -24.07 -11.66 -0.75
C ALA A 75 -22.89 -11.67 -1.73
N ALA A 76 -22.96 -10.87 -2.80
CA ALA A 76 -21.86 -10.75 -3.77
C ALA A 76 -20.67 -9.96 -3.20
N MET A 77 -20.91 -9.07 -2.23
CA MET A 77 -19.87 -8.26 -1.59
C MET A 77 -19.38 -8.87 -0.27
N THR A 78 -20.17 -9.76 0.35
CA THR A 78 -19.78 -10.51 1.54
C THR A 78 -18.64 -11.48 1.24
N THR A 79 -17.64 -11.48 2.10
CA THR A 79 -16.44 -12.32 1.97
C THR A 79 -16.57 -13.61 2.79
N GLY A 80 -15.96 -14.69 2.30
CA GLY A 80 -15.82 -15.93 3.04
C GLY A 80 -14.62 -15.93 3.97
N SER A 81 -14.53 -16.92 4.86
CA SER A 81 -13.35 -17.11 5.73
C SER A 81 -12.08 -17.46 4.94
N GLY A 82 -12.21 -18.19 3.83
CA GLY A 82 -11.11 -18.49 2.91
C GLY A 82 -10.51 -17.23 2.26
N ASP A 83 -11.34 -16.21 2.01
CA ASP A 83 -10.90 -14.97 1.37
C ASP A 83 -9.99 -14.14 2.26
N VAL A 84 -10.18 -14.21 3.59
CA VAL A 84 -9.31 -13.54 4.57
C VAL A 84 -7.88 -14.09 4.50
N VAL A 85 -7.75 -15.42 4.43
CA VAL A 85 -6.44 -16.08 4.33
C VAL A 85 -5.77 -15.76 2.99
N LEU A 86 -6.55 -15.82 1.90
CA LEU A 86 -6.05 -15.47 0.56
C LEU A 86 -5.61 -14.01 0.47
N ALA A 87 -6.37 -13.09 1.05
CA ALA A 87 -6.04 -11.66 1.11
C ALA A 87 -4.72 -11.43 1.85
N ALA A 88 -4.56 -12.01 3.04
CA ALA A 88 -3.36 -11.86 3.84
C ALA A 88 -2.12 -12.47 3.17
N LEU A 89 -2.23 -13.71 2.67
CA LEU A 89 -1.10 -14.36 2.00
C LEU A 89 -0.76 -13.68 0.68
N GLY A 90 -1.77 -13.25 -0.08
CA GLY A 90 -1.60 -12.52 -1.33
C GLY A 90 -0.87 -11.19 -1.13
N SER A 91 -1.27 -10.39 -0.13
CA SER A 91 -0.63 -9.12 0.16
C SER A 91 0.81 -9.28 0.69
N ILE A 92 1.07 -10.29 1.52
CA ILE A 92 2.42 -10.61 2.00
C ILE A 92 3.31 -11.06 0.85
N ALA A 93 2.83 -11.99 0.01
CA ALA A 93 3.58 -12.48 -1.15
C ALA A 93 3.88 -11.35 -2.14
N LEU A 94 2.91 -10.47 -2.39
CA LEU A 94 3.09 -9.29 -3.24
C LEU A 94 4.13 -8.33 -2.67
N THR A 95 4.07 -8.07 -1.36
CA THR A 95 5.06 -7.23 -0.67
C THR A 95 6.46 -7.82 -0.78
N ALA A 96 6.60 -9.13 -0.57
CA ALA A 96 7.88 -9.83 -0.69
C ALA A 96 8.42 -9.77 -2.13
N ALA A 97 7.55 -9.93 -3.14
CA ALA A 97 7.91 -9.81 -4.55
C ALA A 97 8.39 -8.39 -4.92
N ILE A 98 7.69 -7.35 -4.43
CA ILE A 98 8.11 -5.96 -4.64
C ILE A 98 9.45 -5.71 -3.94
N TRP A 99 9.59 -6.13 -2.68
CA TRP A 99 10.83 -5.98 -1.91
C TRP A 99 12.00 -6.65 -2.62
N PHE A 100 11.81 -7.89 -3.11
CA PHE A 100 12.80 -8.61 -3.90
C PHE A 100 13.11 -7.89 -5.22
N GLY A 101 12.09 -7.36 -5.90
CA GLY A 101 12.23 -6.56 -7.11
C GLY A 101 13.06 -5.29 -6.88
N VAL A 102 12.79 -4.55 -5.80
CA VAL A 102 13.60 -3.40 -5.36
C VAL A 102 15.03 -3.81 -5.05
N HIS A 103 15.20 -5.00 -4.48
CA HIS A 103 16.52 -5.50 -4.12
C HIS A 103 17.35 -5.96 -5.33
N ARG A 104 16.76 -6.58 -6.36
CA ARG A 104 17.51 -7.32 -7.40
C ARG A 104 17.21 -6.91 -8.84
N LEU A 105 16.01 -6.39 -9.14
CA LEU A 105 15.51 -6.19 -10.51
C LEU A 105 14.78 -4.84 -10.69
N TRP A 106 15.31 -3.77 -10.09
CA TRP A 106 14.60 -2.50 -9.95
C TRP A 106 14.05 -1.93 -11.27
N ARG A 107 14.83 -1.95 -12.35
CA ARG A 107 14.37 -1.39 -13.64
C ARG A 107 13.07 -2.01 -14.16
N LEU A 108 12.88 -3.31 -13.95
CA LEU A 108 11.65 -4.03 -14.34
C LEU A 108 10.57 -3.90 -13.26
N ALA A 109 10.95 -4.05 -11.99
CA ALA A 109 10.02 -4.06 -10.87
C ALA A 109 9.43 -2.67 -10.54
N ARG A 110 10.11 -1.57 -10.92
CA ARG A 110 9.70 -0.21 -10.57
C ARG A 110 8.30 0.11 -11.07
N TRP A 111 8.01 -0.16 -12.34
CA TRP A 111 6.71 0.20 -12.92
C TRP A 111 5.58 -0.64 -12.37
N ALA A 112 5.81 -1.94 -12.17
CA ALA A 112 4.86 -2.81 -11.49
C ALA A 112 4.57 -2.31 -10.06
N ALA A 113 5.62 -1.99 -9.29
CA ALA A 113 5.48 -1.48 -7.93
C ALA A 113 4.78 -0.11 -7.88
N VAL A 114 5.03 0.78 -8.84
CA VAL A 114 4.30 2.05 -8.98
C VAL A 114 2.82 1.81 -9.25
N VAL A 115 2.47 0.95 -10.20
CA VAL A 115 1.07 0.61 -10.49
C VAL A 115 0.39 0.05 -9.24
N ILE A 116 1.03 -0.88 -8.55
CA ILE A 116 0.50 -1.45 -7.31
C ILE A 116 0.32 -0.39 -6.23
N ALA A 117 1.30 0.49 -6.01
CA ALA A 117 1.20 1.55 -5.02
C ALA A 117 0.08 2.55 -5.34
N VAL A 118 -0.13 2.88 -6.62
CA VAL A 118 -1.25 3.73 -7.06
C VAL A 118 -2.58 3.02 -6.84
N LEU A 119 -2.69 1.73 -7.17
CA LEU A 119 -3.90 0.95 -6.90
C LEU A 119 -4.21 0.92 -5.40
N CYS A 120 -3.22 0.64 -4.54
CA CYS A 120 -3.41 0.70 -3.09
C CYS A 120 -3.83 2.09 -2.60
N LEU A 121 -3.27 3.17 -3.17
CA LEU A 121 -3.67 4.54 -2.86
C LEU A 121 -5.14 4.81 -3.21
N LEU A 122 -5.57 4.37 -4.39
CA LEU A 122 -6.96 4.51 -4.85
C LEU A 122 -7.91 3.67 -3.99
N THR A 123 -7.53 2.44 -3.65
CA THR A 123 -8.27 1.58 -2.73
C THR A 123 -8.38 2.22 -1.35
N ALA A 124 -7.31 2.84 -0.85
CA ALA A 124 -7.34 3.56 0.43
C ALA A 124 -8.31 4.73 0.39
N ALA A 125 -8.25 5.54 -0.67
CA ALA A 125 -9.16 6.66 -0.86
C ALA A 125 -10.62 6.20 -0.95
N PHE A 126 -10.87 5.12 -1.69
CA PHE A 126 -12.20 4.53 -1.83
C PHE A 126 -12.76 4.06 -0.48
N TRP A 127 -12.03 3.25 0.29
CA TRP A 127 -12.48 2.77 1.60
C TRP A 127 -12.58 3.87 2.65
N SER A 128 -11.85 4.98 2.49
CA SER A 128 -11.98 6.13 3.38
C SER A 128 -13.36 6.80 3.26
N VAL A 129 -14.02 6.69 2.09
CA VAL A 129 -15.39 7.22 1.90
C VAL A 129 -16.40 6.45 2.75
N ASP A 130 -16.19 5.15 2.93
CA ASP A 130 -17.04 4.30 3.77
C ASP A 130 -16.70 4.39 5.26
N GLY A 131 -15.77 5.27 5.65
CA GLY A 131 -15.26 5.38 7.03
C GLY A 131 -16.35 5.57 8.08
N GLY A 132 -17.41 6.32 7.75
CA GLY A 132 -18.56 6.49 8.64
C GLY A 132 -19.29 5.17 8.93
N GLN A 133 -19.47 4.33 7.91
CA GLN A 133 -20.11 3.02 8.06
C GLN A 133 -19.22 2.04 8.80
N LEU A 134 -17.91 2.06 8.52
CA LEU A 134 -16.93 1.25 9.25
C LEU A 134 -16.93 1.59 10.75
N MET A 135 -17.01 2.86 11.11
CA MET A 135 -17.06 3.29 12.51
C MET A 135 -18.39 2.93 13.18
N TRP A 136 -19.50 3.10 12.47
CA TRP A 136 -20.84 2.92 13.02
C TRP A 136 -21.21 1.44 13.19
N HIS A 137 -20.99 0.62 12.16
CA HIS A 137 -21.34 -0.81 12.18
C HIS A 137 -20.16 -1.70 12.60
N GLY A 138 -18.93 -1.34 12.25
CA GLY A 138 -17.74 -2.17 12.53
C GLY A 138 -17.14 -1.98 13.93
N GLY A 139 -17.66 -1.02 14.72
CA GLY A 139 -17.20 -0.74 16.08
C GLY A 139 -15.69 -0.51 16.18
N GLY A 140 -15.07 -1.01 17.25
CA GLY A 140 -13.64 -0.83 17.50
C GLY A 140 -12.74 -1.41 16.41
N LEU A 141 -13.13 -2.53 15.80
CA LEU A 141 -12.39 -3.14 14.68
C LEU A 141 -12.47 -2.23 13.44
N GLY A 142 -13.66 -1.69 13.14
CA GLY A 142 -13.85 -0.75 12.04
C GLY A 142 -12.97 0.49 12.14
N VAL A 143 -12.83 1.06 13.34
CA VAL A 143 -11.93 2.19 13.61
C VAL A 143 -10.46 1.81 13.37
N ALA A 144 -10.04 0.63 13.85
CA ALA A 144 -8.67 0.15 13.66
C ALA A 144 -8.35 -0.11 12.18
N VAL A 145 -9.29 -0.69 11.43
CA VAL A 145 -9.14 -0.93 10.00
C VAL A 145 -9.09 0.39 9.25
N LEU A 146 -9.95 1.36 9.55
CA LEU A 146 -9.90 2.69 8.94
C LEU A 146 -8.55 3.39 9.19
N ALA A 147 -8.00 3.28 10.40
CA ALA A 147 -6.66 3.79 10.69
C ALA A 147 -5.58 3.10 9.84
N ALA A 148 -5.67 1.78 9.66
CA ALA A 148 -4.77 1.03 8.78
C ALA A 148 -4.93 1.43 7.30
N VAL A 149 -6.15 1.70 6.84
CA VAL A 149 -6.45 2.21 5.49
C VAL A 149 -5.79 3.57 5.26
N CYS A 150 -5.92 4.50 6.19
CA CYS A 150 -5.26 5.81 6.14
C CYS A 150 -3.72 5.66 6.15
N ALA A 151 -3.18 4.76 6.99
CA ALA A 151 -1.75 4.46 7.03
C ALA A 151 -1.24 3.81 5.72
N MET A 152 -2.04 2.96 5.09
CA MET A 152 -1.77 2.40 3.77
C MET A 152 -1.69 3.54 2.73
N GLY A 153 -2.70 4.40 2.66
CA GLY A 153 -2.70 5.52 1.71
C GLY A 153 -1.49 6.45 1.88
N THR A 154 -1.21 6.86 3.11
CA THR A 154 -0.04 7.71 3.40
C THR A 154 1.28 7.03 3.09
N SER A 155 1.45 5.75 3.45
CA SER A 155 2.68 5.01 3.15
C SER A 155 2.88 4.77 1.66
N CYS A 156 1.82 4.48 0.89
CA CYS A 156 1.87 4.41 -0.58
C CYS A 156 2.29 5.75 -1.21
N ALA A 157 1.73 6.87 -0.73
CA ALA A 157 2.13 8.19 -1.21
C ALA A 157 3.61 8.49 -0.92
N VAL A 158 4.07 8.19 0.30
CA VAL A 158 5.49 8.34 0.68
C VAL A 158 6.38 7.42 -0.17
N TRP A 159 5.96 6.18 -0.42
CA TRP A 159 6.69 5.24 -1.28
C TRP A 159 6.87 5.81 -2.68
N LEU A 160 5.81 6.34 -3.30
CA LEU A 160 5.86 6.98 -4.62
C LEU A 160 6.81 8.18 -4.63
N LEU A 161 6.70 9.08 -3.64
CA LEU A 161 7.60 10.24 -3.52
C LEU A 161 9.08 9.81 -3.42
N VAL A 162 9.36 8.77 -2.65
CA VAL A 162 10.73 8.24 -2.49
C VAL A 162 11.21 7.55 -3.76
N ALA A 163 10.36 6.77 -4.43
CA ALA A 163 10.69 6.08 -5.68
C ALA A 163 11.00 7.05 -6.83
N PHE A 164 10.35 8.22 -6.85
CA PHE A 164 10.56 9.25 -7.89
C PHE A 164 11.59 10.32 -7.51
N ASN A 165 12.12 10.31 -6.29
CA ASN A 165 13.20 11.22 -5.90
C ASN A 165 14.41 11.00 -6.81
N ARG A 166 14.96 12.08 -7.39
CA ARG A 166 16.11 12.05 -8.30
C ARG A 166 17.29 11.27 -7.72
N LEU A 167 17.58 11.45 -6.43
CA LEU A 167 18.66 10.76 -5.75
C LEU A 167 18.48 9.23 -5.74
N VAL A 168 17.24 8.75 -5.65
CA VAL A 168 16.92 7.31 -5.70
C VAL A 168 16.90 6.82 -7.14
N ARG A 169 16.35 7.61 -8.07
CA ARG A 169 16.32 7.28 -9.50
C ARG A 169 17.74 7.11 -10.08
N ASP A 170 18.60 8.10 -9.88
CA ASP A 170 19.97 8.11 -10.38
C ASP A 170 20.83 7.03 -9.72
N ALA A 171 20.48 6.63 -8.49
CA ALA A 171 21.14 5.56 -7.75
C ALA A 171 20.88 4.16 -8.32
N PHE A 172 19.72 3.93 -8.93
CA PHE A 172 19.33 2.63 -9.47
C PHE A 172 19.35 2.55 -11.00
N ASP A 173 19.40 3.69 -11.69
CA ASP A 173 19.51 3.74 -13.15
C ASP A 173 20.98 3.70 -13.64
N ARG A 174 21.98 3.76 -12.74
CA ARG A 174 23.40 3.45 -13.01
C ARG A 174 23.66 1.96 -12.98
#